data_AF-A0A6J2K197-F1
#
_entry.id   AF-A0A6J2K197-F1
#
_cell.length_a   1.000
_cell.length_b   1.000
_cell.length_c   1.000
_cell.angle_alpha   90.00
_cell.angle_beta   90.00
_cell.angle_gamma   90.00
#
_symmetry.space_group_name_H-M   'P 1'
#
loop_
_entity.id
_entity.type
_entity.pdbx_description
1 polymer ?
#
loop_
_entity_poly.entity_id
_entity_poly.type
_entity_poly.pdbx_seq_one_letter_code
_entity_poly.pdbx_strand_id
1 'polypeptide(L)'
;MIACTCYISKLEKHLTICNARQQDQPPYIEYNINTPITNAVPRILLSEIPGDIIIQVINKVNSLYDKFIKSNIVSIPERVIHAAVAPEFNETDRQESSRRHLRQTSSLLWLVEEENLVDNETCYVELGAGKGQLSFYAHAAWCAGAGSSVLLVDRATLRHKRDGRLRGRGAARLRAELAHLALHRVPAAATARRLVGLAKHLCGVATDYALRCMTSEGVLGKTRGVVIATCCHHRCEYSAYVGNRHLLDMGVTAEDLNAMLGLVSWATCGDGRNRLHRQNKPASDEHLATTETDHSNSEVGCDNNLPDEAPPEQLKHSLSREQREQVGRRAKALLDWGRKLYLEEKGFNVKLCHYVPIGVSPENVCIVATKM
;
A
#
# COMPACT_ATOMS: atom_id res chain seq x y z
N MET A 1 -17.86 -9.89 16.59
CA MET A 1 -16.72 -10.81 16.34
C MET A 1 -15.77 -10.78 17.53
N ILE A 2 -15.30 -11.93 18.01
CA ILE A 2 -14.27 -12.01 19.06
C ILE A 2 -12.94 -11.58 18.43
N ALA A 3 -12.44 -10.38 18.74
CA ALA A 3 -11.24 -9.84 18.11
C ALA A 3 -9.95 -10.27 18.85
N CYS A 4 -9.61 -11.55 18.80
CA CYS A 4 -8.28 -12.04 19.17
C CYS A 4 -7.58 -12.67 17.96
N THR A 5 -6.30 -12.36 17.79
CA THR A 5 -5.47 -12.94 16.72
C THR A 5 -4.63 -14.07 17.30
N CYS A 6 -4.87 -15.30 16.84
CA CYS A 6 -4.02 -16.45 17.12
C CYS A 6 -3.64 -17.16 15.82
N TYR A 7 -2.50 -17.85 15.81
CA TYR A 7 -2.17 -18.75 14.70
C TYR A 7 -3.24 -19.85 14.60
N ILE A 8 -3.60 -20.26 13.38
CA ILE A 8 -4.59 -21.32 13.13
C ILE A 8 -4.21 -22.60 13.91
N SER A 9 -2.93 -22.95 13.90
CA SER A 9 -2.37 -24.09 14.65
C SER A 9 -2.53 -24.02 16.17
N LYS A 10 -2.90 -22.86 16.71
CA LYS A 10 -3.09 -22.62 18.15
C LYS A 10 -4.54 -22.22 18.47
N LEU A 11 -5.45 -22.27 17.51
CA LEU A 11 -6.84 -21.80 17.67
C LEU A 11 -7.59 -22.60 18.73
N GLU A 12 -7.53 -23.93 18.71
CA GLU A 12 -8.22 -24.76 19.71
C GLU A 12 -7.74 -24.47 21.14
N LYS A 13 -6.43 -24.40 21.35
CA LYS A 13 -5.85 -24.05 22.66
C LYS A 13 -6.13 -22.60 23.06
N HIS A 14 -6.28 -21.70 22.11
CA HIS A 14 -6.62 -20.31 22.36
C HIS A 14 -8.08 -20.16 22.77
N LEU A 15 -9.01 -20.87 22.10
CA LEU A 15 -10.44 -20.82 22.39
C LEU A 15 -10.77 -21.29 23.81
N THR A 16 -9.99 -22.20 24.38
CA THR A 16 -10.18 -22.65 25.78
C THR A 16 -9.74 -21.64 26.84
N ILE A 17 -8.93 -20.66 26.48
CA ILE A 17 -8.39 -19.63 27.41
C ILE A 17 -8.79 -18.20 27.03
N CYS A 18 -9.54 -18.03 25.95
CA CYS A 18 -9.86 -16.71 25.41
C CYS A 18 -10.93 -16.02 26.25
N ASN A 19 -10.52 -15.00 27.01
CA ASN A 19 -11.41 -14.17 27.82
C ASN A 19 -12.07 -13.03 27.03
N ALA A 20 -11.91 -12.99 25.70
CA ALA A 20 -12.41 -11.90 24.87
C ALA A 20 -13.94 -12.00 24.73
N ARG A 21 -14.63 -11.04 25.34
CA ARG A 21 -16.10 -10.94 25.26
C ARG A 21 -16.54 -10.53 23.86
N GLN A 22 -17.72 -11.00 23.45
CA GLN A 22 -18.38 -10.57 22.22
C GLN A 22 -18.67 -9.08 22.33
N GLN A 23 -17.90 -8.24 21.64
CA GLN A 23 -18.18 -6.82 21.53
C GLN A 23 -19.23 -6.61 20.45
N ASP A 24 -20.16 -5.69 20.69
CA ASP A 24 -21.07 -5.21 19.66
C ASP A 24 -20.24 -4.72 18.47
N GLN A 25 -20.61 -5.19 17.29
CA GLN A 25 -19.92 -4.82 16.08
C GLN A 25 -20.20 -3.34 15.82
N PRO A 26 -19.16 -2.49 15.71
CA PRO A 26 -19.39 -1.08 15.46
C PRO A 26 -20.17 -0.88 14.15
N PRO A 27 -21.02 0.16 14.04
CA PRO A 27 -21.94 0.35 12.93
C PRO A 27 -21.25 0.55 11.57
N TYR A 28 -19.96 0.90 11.58
CA TYR A 28 -19.11 1.09 10.41
C TYR A 28 -18.38 -0.18 9.92
N ILE A 29 -18.61 -1.33 10.55
CA ILE A 29 -18.09 -2.62 10.06
C ILE A 29 -19.23 -3.39 9.40
N GLU A 30 -19.26 -3.36 8.07
CA GLU A 30 -20.19 -4.10 7.22
C GLU A 30 -19.41 -5.14 6.43
N TYR A 31 -19.67 -6.42 6.71
CA TYR A 31 -18.87 -7.51 6.18
C TYR A 31 -18.87 -7.51 4.64
N ASN A 32 -17.67 -7.55 4.07
CA ASN A 32 -17.41 -7.55 2.63
C ASN A 32 -18.02 -6.40 1.82
N ILE A 33 -18.37 -5.26 2.43
CA ILE A 33 -18.92 -4.11 1.70
C ILE A 33 -18.00 -3.60 0.57
N ASN A 34 -16.68 -3.73 0.72
CA ASN A 34 -15.71 -3.33 -0.30
C ASN A 34 -15.17 -4.53 -1.10
N THR A 35 -15.69 -5.74 -0.88
CA THR A 35 -15.30 -6.93 -1.64
C THR A 35 -16.24 -7.10 -2.83
N PRO A 36 -15.75 -7.06 -4.07
CA PRO A 36 -16.61 -7.24 -5.23
C PRO A 36 -17.10 -8.69 -5.33
N ILE A 37 -18.28 -8.87 -5.93
CA ILE A 37 -18.82 -10.20 -6.23
C ILE A 37 -18.23 -10.63 -7.58
N THR A 38 -17.09 -11.33 -7.53
CA THR A 38 -16.40 -11.85 -8.71
C THR A 38 -16.06 -13.32 -8.51
N ASN A 39 -15.97 -14.07 -9.61
CA ASN A 39 -15.50 -15.45 -9.55
C ASN A 39 -14.04 -15.47 -9.10
N ALA A 40 -13.71 -16.38 -8.19
CA ALA A 40 -12.34 -16.58 -7.75
C ALA A 40 -11.49 -17.08 -8.92
N VAL A 41 -10.44 -16.34 -9.25
CA VAL A 41 -9.39 -16.79 -10.18
C VAL A 41 -8.19 -17.16 -9.31
N PRO A 42 -7.87 -18.45 -9.14
CA PRO A 42 -6.79 -18.87 -8.27
C PRO A 42 -5.44 -18.34 -8.78
N ARG A 43 -4.58 -17.91 -7.87
CA ARG A 43 -3.21 -17.50 -8.17
C ARG A 43 -2.42 -18.69 -8.72
N ILE A 44 -1.73 -18.51 -9.85
CA ILE A 44 -0.85 -19.50 -10.46
C ILE A 44 0.59 -18.98 -10.35
N LEU A 45 1.55 -19.85 -10.01
CA LEU A 45 2.96 -19.47 -9.95
C LEU A 45 3.52 -19.33 -11.37
N LEU A 46 4.42 -18.38 -11.61
CA LEU A 46 5.01 -18.17 -12.94
C LEU A 46 5.75 -19.43 -13.45
N SER A 47 6.29 -20.26 -12.56
CA SER A 47 6.93 -21.55 -12.90
C SER A 47 5.96 -22.58 -13.49
N GLU A 48 4.66 -22.43 -13.25
CA GLU A 48 3.61 -23.33 -13.72
C GLU A 48 2.99 -22.85 -15.05
N ILE A 49 3.34 -21.64 -15.50
CA ILE A 49 2.84 -21.05 -16.74
C ILE A 49 3.82 -21.39 -17.89
N PRO A 50 3.33 -21.89 -19.04
CA PRO A 50 4.17 -22.13 -20.21
C PRO A 50 4.99 -20.90 -20.64
N GLY A 51 6.26 -21.10 -21.00
CA GLY A 51 7.19 -20.00 -21.29
C GLY A 51 6.77 -19.11 -22.46
N ASP A 52 6.13 -19.68 -23.49
CA ASP A 52 5.57 -18.96 -24.63
C ASP A 52 4.43 -18.02 -24.23
N ILE A 53 3.55 -18.46 -23.32
CA ILE A 53 2.49 -17.63 -22.75
C ILE A 53 3.09 -16.46 -21.96
N ILE A 54 4.12 -16.72 -21.15
CA ILE A 54 4.82 -15.65 -20.41
C ILE A 54 5.42 -14.62 -21.37
N ILE A 55 6.07 -15.06 -22.46
CA ILE A 55 6.62 -14.14 -23.47
C ILE A 55 5.51 -13.31 -24.12
N GLN A 56 4.35 -13.91 -24.44
CA GLN A 56 3.19 -13.17 -24.96
C GLN A 56 2.71 -12.10 -23.98
N VAL A 57 2.60 -12.42 -22.69
CA VAL A 57 2.24 -11.47 -21.63
C VAL A 57 3.28 -10.36 -21.53
N ILE A 58 4.58 -10.67 -21.57
CA ILE A 58 5.67 -9.68 -21.54
C ILE A 58 5.56 -8.72 -22.73
N ASN A 59 5.34 -9.24 -23.94
CA ASN A 59 5.18 -8.42 -25.14
C ASN A 59 3.95 -7.51 -25.02
N LYS A 60 2.84 -8.03 -24.48
CA LYS A 60 1.63 -7.26 -24.21
C LYS A 60 1.88 -6.14 -23.19
N VAL A 61 2.51 -6.45 -22.05
CA VAL A 61 2.90 -5.47 -21.02
C VAL A 61 3.76 -4.37 -21.61
N ASN A 62 4.77 -4.72 -22.41
CA ASN A 62 5.66 -3.76 -23.04
C ASN A 62 4.91 -2.84 -24.02
N SER A 63 4.08 -3.43 -24.89
CA SER A 63 3.28 -2.68 -25.86
C SER A 63 2.31 -1.70 -25.18
N LEU A 64 1.58 -2.15 -24.15
CA LEU A 64 0.65 -1.31 -23.41
C LEU A 64 1.38 -0.21 -22.62
N TYR A 65 2.54 -0.53 -22.05
CA TYR A 65 3.37 0.46 -21.36
C TYR A 65 3.82 1.56 -22.31
N ASP A 66 4.37 1.20 -23.47
CA ASP A 66 4.85 2.18 -24.46
C ASP A 66 3.69 3.00 -25.04
N LYS A 67 2.52 2.38 -25.25
CA LYS A 67 1.34 3.04 -25.82
C LYS A 67 0.67 4.02 -24.86
N PHE A 68 0.52 3.65 -23.59
CA PHE A 68 -0.33 4.38 -22.65
C PHE A 68 0.41 5.02 -21.48
N ILE A 69 1.55 4.46 -21.05
CA ILE A 69 2.07 4.74 -19.70
C ILE A 69 3.38 5.52 -19.73
N LYS A 70 4.29 5.19 -20.65
CA LYS A 70 5.66 5.72 -20.70
C LYS A 70 5.73 7.25 -20.65
N SER A 71 4.79 7.93 -21.29
CA SER A 71 4.71 9.40 -21.34
C SER A 71 3.76 10.01 -20.31
N ASN A 72 3.10 9.20 -19.48
CA ASN A 72 2.07 9.63 -18.53
C ASN A 72 2.45 9.43 -17.05
N ILE A 73 3.65 8.90 -16.76
CA ILE A 73 4.23 8.90 -15.41
C ILE A 73 5.37 9.91 -15.39
N VAL A 74 5.19 10.99 -14.62
CA VAL A 74 6.18 12.07 -14.54
C VAL A 74 6.84 12.07 -13.17
N SER A 75 8.14 12.33 -13.11
CA SER A 75 8.83 12.55 -11.84
C SER A 75 8.50 13.94 -11.31
N ILE A 76 8.00 14.03 -10.08
CA ILE A 76 7.85 15.34 -9.45
C ILE A 76 9.21 15.90 -9.08
N PRO A 77 9.38 17.24 -9.10
CA PRO A 77 10.62 17.85 -8.66
C PRO A 77 10.89 17.55 -7.19
N GLU A 78 12.16 17.37 -6.83
CA GLU A 78 12.53 17.21 -5.43
C GLU A 78 12.26 18.50 -4.65
N ARG A 79 11.72 18.35 -3.45
CA ARG A 79 11.44 19.45 -2.53
C ARG A 79 12.32 19.31 -1.29
N VAL A 80 12.55 20.44 -0.63
CA VAL A 80 13.12 20.42 0.71
C VAL A 80 12.25 19.60 1.65
N ILE A 81 12.85 19.06 2.71
CA ILE A 81 12.08 18.30 3.70
C ILE A 81 11.03 19.21 4.33
N HIS A 82 9.78 18.74 4.29
CA HIS A 82 8.60 19.45 4.75
C HIS A 82 8.78 19.89 6.20
N ALA A 83 8.34 21.10 6.55
CA ALA A 83 8.59 21.72 7.86
C ALA A 83 8.10 20.85 9.03
N ALA A 84 6.94 20.17 8.87
CA ALA A 84 6.43 19.25 9.89
C ALA A 84 7.33 18.03 10.13
N VAL A 85 8.12 17.63 9.14
CA VAL A 85 9.00 16.44 9.16
C VAL A 85 10.45 16.82 9.53
N ALA A 86 10.88 18.04 9.19
CA ALA A 86 12.25 18.51 9.32
C ALA A 86 12.88 18.33 10.73
N PRO A 87 12.18 18.59 11.85
CA PRO A 87 12.76 18.38 13.19
C PRO A 87 13.20 16.93 13.40
N GLU A 88 12.37 15.97 13.02
CA GLU A 88 12.69 14.55 13.19
C GLU A 88 13.71 14.07 12.13
N PHE A 89 13.70 14.67 10.94
CA PHE A 89 14.66 14.35 9.88
C PHE A 89 16.09 14.81 10.19
N ASN A 90 16.26 15.92 10.90
CA ASN A 90 17.56 16.52 11.18
C ASN A 90 18.23 16.01 12.48
N GLU A 91 17.62 15.04 13.16
CA GLU A 91 18.26 14.37 14.31
C GLU A 91 19.56 13.66 13.86
N THR A 92 20.64 13.88 14.61
CA THR A 92 22.02 13.51 14.24
C THR A 92 22.23 12.00 14.10
N ASP A 93 21.62 11.19 14.97
CA ASP A 93 21.88 9.76 15.05
C ASP A 93 20.86 8.91 14.28
N ARG A 94 20.15 9.52 13.32
CA ARG A 94 19.08 8.84 12.60
C ARG A 94 19.60 7.99 11.45
N GLN A 95 19.30 6.69 11.52
CA GLN A 95 19.60 5.72 10.46
C GLN A 95 19.00 6.14 9.11
N GLU A 96 19.74 5.89 8.03
CA GLU A 96 19.34 6.23 6.66
C GLU A 96 18.03 5.51 6.24
N SER A 97 17.78 4.29 6.72
CA SER A 97 16.51 3.59 6.54
C SER A 97 15.32 4.41 7.05
N SER A 98 15.43 4.99 8.24
CA SER A 98 14.42 5.90 8.79
C SER A 98 14.33 7.20 7.99
N ARG A 99 15.46 7.76 7.54
CA ARG A 99 15.48 8.98 6.72
C ARG A 99 14.75 8.77 5.40
N ARG A 100 14.89 7.61 4.76
CA ARG A 100 14.12 7.25 3.55
C ARG A 100 12.61 7.23 3.78
N HIS A 101 12.15 6.72 4.93
CA HIS A 101 10.73 6.82 5.27
C HIS A 101 10.30 8.28 5.47
N LEU A 102 11.10 9.11 6.13
CA LEU A 102 10.79 10.53 6.31
C LEU A 102 10.75 11.30 4.97
N ARG A 103 11.69 11.04 4.04
CA ARG A 103 11.65 11.62 2.68
C ARG A 103 10.36 11.28 1.94
N GLN A 104 9.94 10.02 2.00
CA GLN A 104 8.68 9.61 1.38
C GLN A 104 7.47 10.29 2.02
N THR A 105 7.43 10.40 3.35
CA THR A 105 6.34 11.11 4.03
C THR A 105 6.34 12.59 3.67
N SER A 106 7.50 13.24 3.69
CA SER A 106 7.67 14.63 3.28
C SER A 106 7.16 14.88 1.86
N SER A 107 7.51 14.02 0.91
CA SER A 107 7.05 14.15 -0.48
C SER A 107 5.54 14.01 -0.61
N LEU A 108 4.91 13.07 0.11
CA LEU A 108 3.46 12.93 0.11
C LEU A 108 2.75 14.15 0.71
N LEU A 109 3.31 14.79 1.75
CA LEU A 109 2.74 16.03 2.28
C LEU A 109 2.78 17.16 1.24
N TRP A 110 3.92 17.34 0.57
CA TRP A 110 4.05 18.32 -0.52
C TRP A 110 3.06 18.06 -1.65
N LEU A 111 2.88 16.79 -2.06
CA LEU A 111 1.89 16.44 -3.08
C LEU A 111 0.47 16.85 -2.67
N VAL A 112 0.07 16.60 -1.43
CA VAL A 112 -1.27 16.98 -0.94
C VAL A 112 -1.44 18.51 -0.96
N GLU A 113 -0.40 19.25 -0.60
CA GLU A 113 -0.41 20.72 -0.62
C GLU A 113 -0.44 21.31 -2.04
N GLU A 114 0.43 20.84 -2.93
CA GLU A 114 0.53 21.33 -4.32
C GLU A 114 -0.73 21.02 -5.14
N GLU A 115 -1.44 19.95 -4.79
CA GLU A 115 -2.72 19.58 -5.39
C GLU A 115 -3.93 20.31 -4.76
N ASN A 116 -3.69 21.26 -3.86
CA ASN A 116 -4.72 22.04 -3.16
C ASN A 116 -5.73 21.15 -2.40
N LEU A 117 -5.26 20.04 -1.83
CA LEU A 117 -6.08 19.13 -1.02
C LEU A 117 -6.09 19.51 0.48
N VAL A 118 -5.36 20.56 0.85
CA VAL A 118 -5.35 21.08 2.23
C VAL A 118 -6.39 22.18 2.40
N ASP A 119 -7.39 21.95 3.25
CA ASP A 119 -8.48 22.90 3.52
C ASP A 119 -9.07 22.66 4.92
N ASN A 120 -9.80 23.64 5.46
CA ASN A 120 -10.51 23.52 6.74
C ASN A 120 -11.66 22.51 6.67
N GLU A 121 -12.10 22.03 7.84
CA GLU A 121 -13.20 21.06 7.97
C GLU A 121 -12.96 19.76 7.17
N THR A 122 -11.69 19.38 7.03
CA THR A 122 -11.26 18.22 6.26
C THR A 122 -10.85 17.08 7.19
N CYS A 123 -11.33 15.88 6.92
CA CYS A 123 -10.80 14.66 7.53
C CYS A 123 -9.82 13.99 6.57
N TYR A 124 -8.55 13.94 6.97
CA TYR A 124 -7.48 13.24 6.26
C TYR A 124 -7.45 11.78 6.72
N VAL A 125 -7.83 10.86 5.83
CA VAL A 125 -8.00 9.45 6.14
C VAL A 125 -6.76 8.68 5.68
N GLU A 126 -5.91 8.25 6.61
CA GLU A 126 -4.79 7.37 6.31
C GLU A 126 -5.26 5.90 6.28
N LEU A 127 -5.31 5.34 5.08
CA LEU A 127 -5.76 3.97 4.80
C LEU A 127 -4.55 3.02 4.88
N GLY A 128 -4.57 2.08 5.82
CA GLY A 128 -3.42 1.24 6.14
C GLY A 128 -2.34 2.01 6.90
N ALA A 129 -2.74 2.69 7.97
CA ALA A 129 -1.91 3.66 8.67
C ALA A 129 -0.68 3.05 9.37
N GLY A 130 -0.66 1.75 9.63
CA GLY A 130 0.45 1.09 10.31
C GLY A 130 0.84 1.82 11.60
N LYS A 131 2.08 2.33 11.65
CA LYS A 131 2.64 3.11 12.78
C LYS A 131 2.09 4.54 12.90
N GLY A 132 1.26 5.00 11.95
CA GLY A 132 0.60 6.31 11.93
C GLY A 132 1.54 7.47 11.64
N GLN A 133 2.63 7.23 10.91
CA GLN A 133 3.65 8.24 10.67
C GLN A 133 3.14 9.35 9.73
N LEU A 134 2.39 9.01 8.67
CA LEU A 134 1.88 10.01 7.74
C LEU A 134 0.82 10.88 8.41
N SER A 135 -0.16 10.30 9.10
CA SER A 135 -1.17 11.07 9.84
C SER A 135 -0.57 11.92 10.95
N PHE A 136 0.51 11.47 11.60
CA PHE A 136 1.17 12.27 12.64
C PHE A 136 1.67 13.60 12.06
N TYR A 137 2.32 13.59 10.89
CA TYR A 137 2.80 14.83 10.28
C TYR A 137 1.70 15.59 9.54
N ALA A 138 0.75 14.91 8.92
CA ALA A 138 -0.44 15.54 8.33
C ALA A 138 -1.22 16.32 9.38
N HIS A 139 -1.37 15.75 10.59
CA HIS A 139 -1.98 16.43 11.73
C HIS A 139 -1.21 17.69 12.12
N ALA A 140 0.11 17.57 12.30
CA ALA A 140 0.97 18.69 12.66
C ALA A 140 0.98 19.80 11.59
N ALA A 141 0.87 19.43 10.31
CA ALA A 141 0.90 20.37 9.19
C ALA A 141 -0.45 21.06 8.96
N TRP A 142 -1.56 20.31 9.05
CA TRP A 142 -2.84 20.75 8.47
C TRP A 142 -3.99 20.87 9.49
N CYS A 143 -3.84 20.34 10.70
CA CYS A 143 -4.92 20.27 11.68
C CYS A 143 -4.79 21.32 12.81
N ALA A 144 -4.01 22.39 12.60
CA ALA A 144 -3.97 23.52 13.52
C ALA A 144 -5.20 24.45 13.40
N GLY A 145 -5.91 24.41 12.25
CA GLY A 145 -7.12 25.20 11.98
C GLY A 145 -8.40 24.61 12.56
N ALA A 146 -9.51 25.35 12.44
CA ALA A 146 -10.80 24.92 12.97
C ALA A 146 -11.41 23.78 12.14
N GLY A 147 -11.63 22.63 12.78
CA GLY A 147 -12.48 21.55 12.27
C GLY A 147 -11.79 20.47 11.41
N SER A 148 -10.49 20.59 11.12
CA SER A 148 -9.74 19.54 10.41
C SER A 148 -9.28 18.43 11.36
N SER A 149 -9.19 17.21 10.85
CA SER A 149 -8.84 16.03 11.64
C SER A 149 -8.09 14.98 10.83
N VAL A 150 -7.44 14.04 11.52
CA VAL A 150 -6.86 12.84 10.92
C VAL A 150 -7.58 11.58 11.38
N LEU A 151 -7.88 10.68 10.46
CA LEU A 151 -8.47 9.37 10.73
C LEU A 151 -7.50 8.28 10.26
N LEU A 152 -6.97 7.51 11.21
CA LEU A 152 -6.04 6.41 10.94
C LEU A 152 -6.82 5.11 10.86
N VAL A 153 -6.73 4.38 9.75
CA VAL A 153 -7.40 3.08 9.59
C VAL A 153 -6.36 1.99 9.42
N ASP A 154 -6.37 0.97 10.27
CA ASP A 154 -5.52 -0.22 10.11
C ASP A 154 -6.17 -1.47 10.70
N ARG A 155 -5.86 -2.66 10.17
CA ARG A 155 -6.37 -3.93 10.72
C ARG A 155 -5.60 -4.38 11.97
N ALA A 156 -4.31 -4.03 12.06
CA ALA A 156 -3.38 -4.54 13.05
C ALA A 156 -3.28 -3.63 14.28
N THR A 157 -3.04 -4.26 15.43
CA THR A 157 -2.70 -3.60 16.68
C THR A 157 -1.19 -3.39 16.76
N LEU A 158 -0.62 -2.53 15.91
CA LEU A 158 0.78 -2.15 16.06
C LEU A 158 0.92 -1.28 17.31
N ARG A 159 1.94 -1.54 18.15
CA ARG A 159 2.26 -0.77 19.37
C ARG A 159 2.50 0.72 19.07
N HIS A 160 1.39 1.45 19.15
CA HIS A 160 1.03 2.84 19.47
C HIS A 160 2.09 3.89 19.85
N LYS A 161 3.30 3.89 19.27
CA LYS A 161 4.32 4.90 19.62
C LYS A 161 3.90 6.36 19.37
N ARG A 162 2.98 6.65 18.43
CA ARG A 162 2.57 8.03 18.07
C ARG A 162 1.13 8.38 18.44
N ASP A 163 0.25 7.41 18.69
CA ASP A 163 -1.17 7.67 19.00
C ASP A 163 -1.32 8.50 20.28
N GLY A 164 -0.46 8.29 21.28
CA GLY A 164 -0.46 9.09 22.52
C GLY A 164 -0.23 10.58 22.28
N ARG A 165 0.50 10.94 21.22
CA ARG A 165 0.78 12.35 20.85
C ARG A 165 -0.39 13.02 20.13
N LEU A 166 -1.36 12.24 19.64
CA LEU A 166 -2.51 12.69 18.86
C LEU A 166 -3.84 12.68 19.66
N ARG A 167 -3.87 12.04 20.84
CA ARG A 167 -5.08 11.94 21.66
C ARG A 167 -5.67 13.32 21.98
N GLY A 168 -6.97 13.48 21.73
CA GLY A 168 -7.73 14.69 22.06
C GLY A 168 -7.51 15.88 21.12
N ARG A 169 -6.79 15.71 19.99
CA ARG A 169 -6.42 16.83 19.09
C ARG A 169 -7.07 16.74 17.71
N GLY A 170 -8.26 16.17 17.58
CA GLY A 170 -8.87 15.93 16.25
C GLY A 170 -8.18 14.78 15.50
N ALA A 171 -7.83 13.71 16.22
CA ALA A 171 -7.29 12.49 15.64
C ALA A 171 -8.04 11.28 16.18
N ALA A 172 -8.44 10.38 15.28
CA ALA A 172 -9.07 9.12 15.61
C ALA A 172 -8.31 7.98 14.94
N ARG A 173 -8.13 6.86 15.65
CA ARG A 173 -7.62 5.62 15.07
C ARG A 173 -8.69 4.56 15.14
N LEU A 174 -8.95 3.95 14.00
CA LEU A 174 -9.91 2.88 13.81
C LEU A 174 -9.18 1.56 13.52
N ARG A 175 -9.54 0.52 14.29
CA ARG A 175 -9.17 -0.85 13.97
C ARG A 175 -10.23 -1.46 13.05
N ALA A 176 -9.94 -1.53 11.75
CA ALA A 176 -10.86 -2.08 10.76
C ALA A 176 -10.10 -2.68 9.58
N GLU A 177 -10.65 -3.75 9.01
CA GLU A 177 -10.23 -4.23 7.69
C GLU A 177 -10.93 -3.40 6.61
N LEU A 178 -10.17 -2.92 5.63
CA LEU A 178 -10.72 -2.09 4.56
C LEU A 178 -11.79 -2.83 3.75
N ALA A 179 -11.69 -4.17 3.62
CA ALA A 179 -12.71 -4.99 2.97
C ALA A 179 -14.11 -4.86 3.62
N HIS A 180 -14.19 -4.48 4.90
CA HIS A 180 -15.41 -4.43 5.69
C HIS A 180 -15.79 -3.02 6.16
N LEU A 181 -15.03 -2.00 5.75
CA LEU A 181 -15.18 -0.66 6.30
C LEU A 181 -16.22 0.15 5.53
N ALA A 182 -17.35 0.44 6.17
CA ALA A 182 -18.31 1.44 5.73
C ALA A 182 -17.86 2.83 6.19
N LEU A 183 -16.96 3.47 5.41
CA LEU A 183 -16.31 4.73 5.81
C LEU A 183 -17.34 5.85 6.10
N HIS A 184 -18.46 5.90 5.38
CA HIS A 184 -19.55 6.87 5.60
C HIS A 184 -20.20 6.77 6.99
N ARG A 185 -20.05 5.65 7.71
CA ARG A 185 -20.57 5.45 9.08
C ARG A 185 -19.53 5.71 10.16
N VAL A 186 -18.28 5.99 9.80
CA VAL A 186 -17.25 6.34 10.78
C VAL A 186 -17.49 7.78 11.23
N PRO A 187 -17.66 8.06 12.53
CA PRO A 187 -18.07 9.40 12.99
C PRO A 187 -17.23 10.55 12.43
N ALA A 188 -15.90 10.42 12.44
CA ALA A 188 -14.99 11.45 11.93
C ALA A 188 -15.16 11.72 10.42
N ALA A 189 -15.44 10.69 9.62
CA ALA A 189 -15.68 10.85 8.18
C ALA A 189 -17.13 11.29 7.87
N ALA A 190 -18.08 10.82 8.68
CA ALA A 190 -19.49 11.15 8.56
C ALA A 190 -19.77 12.64 8.85
N THR A 191 -19.08 13.24 9.83
CA THR A 191 -19.27 14.64 10.21
C THR A 191 -18.40 15.61 9.38
N ALA A 192 -17.31 15.13 8.78
CA ALA A 192 -16.44 15.97 7.97
C ALA A 192 -17.16 16.52 6.74
N ARG A 193 -16.82 17.76 6.37
CA ARG A 193 -17.29 18.39 5.14
C ARG A 193 -16.54 17.86 3.91
N ARG A 194 -15.25 17.60 4.07
CA ARG A 194 -14.34 17.11 3.03
C ARG A 194 -13.56 15.90 3.53
N LEU A 195 -13.24 15.01 2.60
CA LEU A 195 -12.38 13.85 2.85
C LEU A 195 -11.19 13.88 1.89
N VAL A 196 -10.02 13.55 2.41
CA VAL A 196 -8.82 13.30 1.60
C VAL A 196 -8.22 11.96 2.00
N GLY A 197 -8.12 11.03 1.05
CA GLY A 197 -7.55 9.71 1.29
C GLY A 197 -6.04 9.74 1.14
N LEU A 198 -5.30 9.17 2.10
CA LEU A 198 -3.84 9.10 2.11
C LEU A 198 -3.41 7.66 2.34
N ALA A 199 -2.32 7.22 1.70
CA ALA A 199 -1.72 5.94 2.08
C ALA A 199 -0.23 5.82 1.75
N LYS A 200 0.50 5.16 2.65
CA LYS A 200 1.90 4.76 2.51
C LYS A 200 2.23 3.62 3.49
N HIS A 201 2.49 2.39 3.11
CA HIS A 201 2.51 1.74 1.81
C HIS A 201 1.36 0.76 1.78
N LEU A 202 0.39 0.97 0.90
CA LEU A 202 -0.76 0.08 0.86
C LEU A 202 -0.46 -1.09 -0.07
N CYS A 203 -0.49 -2.30 0.49
CA CYS A 203 0.01 -3.49 -0.18
C CYS A 203 -1.10 -4.27 -0.87
N GLY A 204 -0.89 -4.61 -2.15
CA GLY A 204 -1.77 -5.53 -2.87
C GLY A 204 -3.23 -5.07 -2.92
N VAL A 205 -4.14 -6.01 -2.63
CA VAL A 205 -5.60 -5.78 -2.60
C VAL A 205 -6.06 -4.71 -1.62
N ALA A 206 -5.24 -4.37 -0.62
CA ALA A 206 -5.60 -3.30 0.33
C ALA A 206 -5.76 -1.95 -0.39
N THR A 207 -4.98 -1.69 -1.43
CA THR A 207 -5.11 -0.49 -2.27
C THR A 207 -6.47 -0.45 -2.94
N ASP A 208 -6.89 -1.57 -3.50
CA ASP A 208 -8.17 -1.71 -4.17
C ASP A 208 -9.37 -1.55 -3.20
N TYR A 209 -9.24 -2.04 -1.97
CA TYR A 209 -10.23 -1.77 -0.91
C TYR A 209 -10.24 -0.31 -0.46
N ALA A 210 -9.08 0.32 -0.32
CA ALA A 210 -8.98 1.75 0.01
C ALA A 210 -9.65 2.63 -1.05
N LEU A 211 -9.42 2.33 -2.33
CA LEU A 211 -10.06 3.06 -3.42
C LEU A 211 -11.58 2.93 -3.34
N ARG A 212 -12.12 1.72 -3.09
CA ARG A 212 -13.56 1.51 -2.90
C ARG A 212 -14.11 2.25 -1.67
N CYS A 213 -13.39 2.26 -0.55
CA CYS A 213 -13.77 3.07 0.61
C CYS A 213 -13.97 4.53 0.23
N MET A 214 -12.99 5.13 -0.48
CA MET A 214 -12.99 6.56 -0.83
C MET A 214 -13.97 6.94 -1.96
N THR A 215 -14.40 5.98 -2.76
CA THR A 215 -15.32 6.18 -3.89
C THR A 215 -16.72 5.59 -3.66
N SER A 216 -16.98 5.04 -2.47
CA SER A 216 -18.28 4.50 -2.09
C SER A 216 -19.37 5.58 -1.99
N GLU A 217 -20.63 5.15 -2.09
CA GLU A 217 -21.79 6.02 -1.88
C GLU A 217 -21.75 6.67 -0.49
N GLY A 218 -22.15 7.94 -0.39
CA GLY A 218 -22.05 8.74 0.84
C GLY A 218 -20.63 9.23 1.18
N VAL A 219 -19.59 8.67 0.55
CA VAL A 219 -18.19 9.11 0.70
C VAL A 219 -17.74 9.94 -0.51
N LEU A 220 -18.02 9.47 -1.72
CA LEU A 220 -17.51 10.03 -2.97
C LEU A 220 -17.80 11.55 -3.13
N GLY A 221 -18.97 12.02 -2.71
CA GLY A 221 -19.34 13.44 -2.80
C GLY A 221 -18.51 14.37 -1.88
N LYS A 222 -17.94 13.80 -0.80
CA LYS A 222 -17.07 14.51 0.15
C LYS A 222 -15.58 14.36 -0.20
N THR A 223 -15.21 13.29 -0.89
CA THR A 223 -13.82 13.02 -1.29
C THR A 223 -13.33 14.09 -2.26
N ARG A 224 -12.38 14.92 -1.82
CA ARG A 224 -11.72 15.95 -2.64
C ARG A 224 -10.50 15.41 -3.37
N GLY A 225 -9.85 14.39 -2.80
CA GLY A 225 -8.77 13.70 -3.48
C GLY A 225 -8.25 12.50 -2.74
N VAL A 226 -7.38 11.77 -3.41
CA VAL A 226 -6.70 10.58 -2.92
C VAL A 226 -5.24 10.64 -3.34
N VAL A 227 -4.32 10.46 -2.40
CA VAL A 227 -2.87 10.42 -2.62
C VAL A 227 -2.32 9.12 -2.04
N ILE A 228 -2.00 8.16 -2.89
CA ILE A 228 -1.60 6.80 -2.48
C ILE A 228 -0.26 6.43 -3.11
N ALA A 229 0.74 6.19 -2.26
CA ALA A 229 1.97 5.51 -2.66
C ALA A 229 1.69 4.00 -2.78
N THR A 230 1.68 3.48 -4.02
CA THR A 230 1.38 2.08 -4.31
C THR A 230 2.59 1.20 -4.02
N CYS A 231 2.34 -0.03 -3.55
CA CYS A 231 3.40 -0.96 -3.17
C CYS A 231 2.92 -2.42 -3.23
N CYS A 232 3.85 -3.36 -3.29
CA CYS A 232 3.59 -4.81 -3.19
C CYS A 232 2.52 -5.32 -4.18
N HIS A 233 2.61 -4.90 -5.45
CA HIS A 233 1.68 -5.33 -6.49
C HIS A 233 1.54 -6.84 -6.65
N HIS A 234 2.56 -7.62 -6.28
CA HIS A 234 2.53 -9.10 -6.25
C HIS A 234 1.45 -9.68 -5.32
N ARG A 235 0.90 -8.88 -4.39
CA ARG A 235 -0.19 -9.26 -3.50
C ARG A 235 -1.57 -8.79 -4.00
N CYS A 236 -1.66 -8.26 -5.22
CA CYS A 236 -2.98 -8.01 -5.79
C CYS A 236 -3.60 -9.35 -6.15
N GLU A 237 -4.93 -9.41 -6.10
CA GLU A 237 -5.70 -10.57 -6.49
C GLU A 237 -6.67 -10.12 -7.57
N TYR A 238 -6.85 -10.95 -8.60
CA TYR A 238 -7.79 -10.65 -9.67
C TYR A 238 -9.18 -10.33 -9.11
N SER A 239 -9.70 -11.15 -8.19
CA SER A 239 -11.04 -10.98 -7.62
C SER A 239 -11.27 -9.59 -7.03
N ALA A 240 -10.28 -9.03 -6.33
CA ALA A 240 -10.40 -7.77 -5.62
C ALA A 240 -9.91 -6.54 -6.42
N TYR A 241 -9.17 -6.71 -7.52
CA TYR A 241 -8.57 -5.61 -8.25
C TYR A 241 -9.63 -4.69 -8.91
N VAL A 242 -9.53 -3.36 -8.69
CA VAL A 242 -10.54 -2.41 -9.21
C VAL A 242 -10.46 -2.18 -10.72
N GLY A 243 -9.29 -2.43 -11.31
CA GLY A 243 -9.01 -2.13 -12.71
C GLY A 243 -9.36 -3.25 -13.69
N ASN A 244 -9.98 -4.36 -13.26
CA ASN A 244 -10.20 -5.54 -14.12
C ASN A 244 -10.89 -5.20 -15.44
N ARG A 245 -12.00 -4.46 -15.41
CA ARG A 245 -12.75 -4.08 -16.61
C ARG A 245 -11.87 -3.26 -17.56
N HIS A 246 -11.15 -2.28 -17.03
CA HIS A 246 -10.25 -1.42 -17.80
C HIS A 246 -9.07 -2.17 -18.42
N LEU A 247 -8.48 -3.13 -17.68
CA LEU A 247 -7.43 -3.99 -18.21
C LEU A 247 -7.97 -4.89 -19.33
N LEU A 248 -9.16 -5.46 -19.15
CA LEU A 248 -9.82 -6.28 -20.16
C LEU A 248 -10.12 -5.49 -21.44
N ASP A 249 -10.59 -4.25 -21.32
CA ASP A 249 -10.84 -3.34 -22.46
C ASP A 249 -9.53 -3.04 -23.24
N MET A 250 -8.37 -3.15 -22.58
CA MET A 250 -7.04 -3.04 -23.20
C MET A 250 -6.48 -4.38 -23.69
N GLY A 251 -7.25 -5.47 -23.60
CA GLY A 251 -6.87 -6.81 -24.04
C GLY A 251 -6.05 -7.63 -23.03
N VAL A 252 -6.07 -7.26 -21.75
CA VAL A 252 -5.43 -8.00 -20.65
C VAL A 252 -6.49 -8.85 -19.95
N THR A 253 -6.44 -10.16 -20.14
CA THR A 253 -7.39 -11.13 -19.56
C THR A 253 -7.07 -11.43 -18.09
N ALA A 254 -7.89 -12.28 -17.46
CA ALA A 254 -7.64 -12.76 -16.10
C ALA A 254 -6.34 -13.59 -16.01
N GLU A 255 -6.08 -14.40 -17.03
CA GLU A 255 -4.88 -15.22 -17.18
C GLU A 255 -3.65 -14.34 -17.39
N ASP A 256 -3.74 -13.32 -18.24
CA ASP A 256 -2.66 -12.33 -18.41
C ASP A 256 -2.36 -11.63 -17.08
N LEU A 257 -3.40 -11.19 -16.35
CA LEU A 257 -3.22 -10.54 -15.05
C LEU A 257 -2.54 -11.49 -14.05
N ASN A 258 -2.90 -12.76 -14.05
CA ASN A 258 -2.26 -13.76 -13.21
C ASN A 258 -0.76 -13.89 -13.53
N ALA A 259 -0.40 -14.03 -14.80
CA ALA A 259 1.01 -14.02 -15.20
C ALA A 259 1.73 -12.70 -14.80
N MET A 260 1.09 -11.55 -15.03
CA MET A 260 1.61 -10.23 -14.65
C MET A 260 1.92 -10.13 -13.15
N LEU A 261 1.06 -10.69 -12.29
CA LEU A 261 1.28 -10.69 -10.85
C LEU A 261 2.53 -11.49 -10.43
N GLY A 262 3.01 -12.43 -11.27
CA GLY A 262 4.32 -13.06 -11.10
C GLY A 262 5.44 -12.12 -11.58
N LEU A 263 5.28 -11.53 -12.77
CA LEU A 263 6.24 -10.61 -13.37
C LEU A 263 6.54 -9.39 -12.48
N VAL A 264 5.56 -8.86 -11.74
CA VAL A 264 5.77 -7.71 -10.84
C VAL A 264 6.77 -7.99 -9.71
N SER A 265 6.99 -9.26 -9.32
CA SER A 265 8.03 -9.60 -8.33
C SER A 265 9.43 -9.28 -8.86
N TRP A 266 9.61 -9.37 -10.18
CA TRP A 266 10.89 -9.10 -10.83
C TRP A 266 11.38 -7.67 -10.68
N ALA A 267 10.47 -6.71 -10.44
CA ALA A 267 10.81 -5.30 -10.29
C ALA A 267 11.73 -5.02 -9.09
N THR A 268 11.71 -5.90 -8.08
CA THR A 268 12.38 -5.71 -6.78
C THR A 268 13.30 -6.87 -6.41
N CYS A 269 13.62 -7.77 -7.34
CA CYS A 269 14.58 -8.87 -7.09
C CYS A 269 15.88 -8.32 -6.50
N GLY A 270 16.08 -8.54 -5.19
CA GLY A 270 17.36 -8.35 -4.54
C GLY A 270 18.39 -9.30 -5.14
N ASP A 271 19.68 -9.02 -4.95
CA ASP A 271 20.80 -9.82 -5.48
C ASP A 271 20.88 -11.28 -4.98
N GLY A 272 19.89 -11.77 -4.23
CA GLY A 272 19.88 -13.12 -3.65
C GLY A 272 20.97 -13.36 -2.59
N ARG A 273 21.88 -12.41 -2.35
CA ARG A 273 23.07 -12.59 -1.50
C ARG A 273 22.70 -12.70 -0.02
N ASN A 274 21.64 -12.00 0.41
CA ASN A 274 21.09 -12.15 1.77
C ASN A 274 20.47 -13.55 2.04
N ARG A 275 20.09 -14.30 1.00
CA ARG A 275 19.53 -15.64 1.13
C ARG A 275 20.63 -16.70 1.38
N LEU A 276 21.77 -16.56 0.69
CA LEU A 276 22.96 -17.39 0.89
C LEU A 276 23.57 -17.22 2.29
N HIS A 277 23.57 -16.00 2.81
CA HIS A 277 24.08 -15.71 4.16
C HIS A 277 23.20 -16.29 5.28
N ARG A 278 21.88 -16.45 5.04
CA ARG A 278 20.94 -17.03 6.00
C ARG A 278 20.91 -18.57 5.96
N GLN A 279 21.23 -19.18 4.81
CA GLN A 279 21.33 -20.63 4.66
C GLN A 279 22.65 -21.23 5.19
N ASN A 280 23.70 -20.41 5.32
CA ASN A 280 25.03 -20.85 5.78
C ASN A 280 25.31 -20.64 7.28
N LYS A 281 24.30 -20.38 8.12
CA LYS A 281 24.51 -20.37 9.58
C LYS A 281 24.41 -21.82 10.11
N PRO A 282 25.50 -22.42 10.65
CA PRO A 282 25.42 -23.73 11.28
C PRO A 282 24.55 -23.67 12.54
N ALA A 283 23.81 -24.76 12.81
CA ALA A 283 22.80 -24.87 13.86
C ALA A 283 23.38 -25.08 15.28
N SER A 284 24.59 -24.63 15.56
CA SER A 284 25.25 -24.82 16.84
C SER A 284 25.95 -23.53 17.26
N ASP A 285 25.26 -22.72 18.06
CA ASP A 285 25.81 -21.91 19.14
C ASP A 285 24.66 -21.13 19.80
N GLU A 286 23.73 -21.89 20.42
CA GLU A 286 22.99 -21.39 21.58
C GLU A 286 23.93 -21.51 22.78
N HIS A 287 24.69 -20.45 23.08
CA HIS A 287 24.98 -19.96 24.43
C HIS A 287 26.17 -18.99 24.40
N LEU A 288 25.94 -17.80 24.97
CA LEU A 288 26.91 -16.79 25.42
C LEU A 288 27.57 -15.90 24.34
N ALA A 289 26.85 -14.84 23.97
CA ALA A 289 27.47 -13.53 23.81
C ALA A 289 26.48 -12.44 24.28
N THR A 290 26.76 -11.90 25.46
CA THR A 290 26.19 -10.65 25.96
C THR A 290 26.60 -9.50 25.04
N THR A 291 25.65 -8.77 24.47
CA THR A 291 25.79 -7.34 24.10
C THR A 291 24.43 -6.79 23.64
N GLU A 292 24.02 -5.73 24.34
CA GLU A 292 23.15 -4.63 23.93
C GLU A 292 21.94 -4.93 23.04
N THR A 293 20.77 -4.82 23.68
CA THR A 293 19.45 -4.95 23.07
C THR A 293 19.14 -3.74 22.19
N ASP A 294 19.38 -3.92 20.90
CA ASP A 294 19.02 -2.97 19.85
C ASP A 294 17.50 -2.94 19.65
N HIS A 295 16.83 -1.99 20.33
CA HIS A 295 15.39 -1.77 20.26
C HIS A 295 14.96 -1.07 18.96
N SER A 296 15.12 -1.74 17.82
CA SER A 296 14.48 -1.34 16.57
C SER A 296 13.79 -2.51 15.88
N ASN A 297 12.76 -3.08 16.54
CA ASN A 297 11.79 -3.97 15.90
C ASN A 297 11.15 -3.27 14.68
N SER A 298 11.67 -3.64 13.52
CA SER A 298 11.08 -3.54 12.19
C SER A 298 9.94 -4.57 12.02
N GLU A 299 9.10 -4.73 13.04
CA GLU A 299 7.89 -5.55 12.97
C GLU A 299 6.71 -4.71 12.45
N VAL A 300 6.86 -4.15 11.25
CA VAL A 300 5.77 -4.30 10.30
C VAL A 300 6.19 -5.52 9.51
N GLY A 301 5.60 -6.67 9.81
CA GLY A 301 5.81 -7.89 9.04
C GLY A 301 5.38 -7.65 7.60
N CYS A 302 6.26 -7.10 6.78
CA CYS A 302 6.37 -7.53 5.40
C CYS A 302 6.87 -8.97 5.48
N ASP A 303 5.93 -9.88 5.70
CA ASP A 303 6.16 -11.29 5.49
C ASP A 303 6.41 -11.48 3.99
N ASN A 304 7.60 -11.11 3.54
CA ASN A 304 8.14 -11.35 2.20
C ASN A 304 8.58 -12.84 2.09
N ASN A 305 7.93 -13.73 2.83
CA ASN A 305 8.16 -15.17 2.79
C ASN A 305 7.53 -15.84 1.56
N LEU A 306 6.90 -15.08 0.66
CA LEU A 306 6.65 -15.58 -0.69
C LEU A 306 7.96 -15.50 -1.48
N PRO A 307 8.50 -16.64 -1.93
CA PRO A 307 9.75 -16.66 -2.67
C PRO A 307 9.60 -15.80 -3.93
N ASP A 308 10.61 -14.98 -4.18
CA ASP A 308 10.79 -14.31 -5.47
C ASP A 308 10.58 -15.35 -6.59
N GLU A 309 9.58 -15.12 -7.46
CA GLU A 309 9.20 -16.11 -8.47
C GLU A 309 10.34 -16.22 -9.49
N ALA A 310 11.18 -17.24 -9.29
CA ALA A 310 12.27 -17.55 -10.19
C ALA A 310 11.68 -17.73 -11.60
N PRO A 311 12.32 -17.16 -12.64
CA PRO A 311 11.85 -17.40 -13.98
C PRO A 311 11.86 -18.91 -14.25
N PRO A 312 10.86 -19.43 -14.97
CA PRO A 312 10.92 -20.79 -15.51
C PRO A 312 12.29 -21.05 -16.15
N GLU A 313 12.84 -22.26 -15.99
CA GLU A 313 14.17 -22.62 -16.52
C GLU A 313 14.35 -22.22 -17.99
N GLN A 314 13.28 -22.38 -18.77
CA GLN A 314 13.20 -22.03 -20.19
C GLN A 314 13.47 -20.55 -20.49
N LEU A 315 13.17 -19.64 -19.55
CA LEU A 315 13.30 -18.19 -19.69
C LEU A 315 14.57 -17.63 -19.05
N LYS A 316 15.31 -18.42 -18.27
CA LYS A 316 16.54 -17.97 -17.61
C LYS A 316 17.62 -17.52 -18.59
N HIS A 317 17.67 -18.16 -19.76
CA HIS A 317 18.61 -17.82 -20.83
C HIS A 317 18.07 -16.75 -21.80
N SER A 318 16.76 -16.49 -21.78
CA SER A 318 16.10 -15.58 -22.73
C SER A 318 16.05 -14.13 -22.24
N LEU A 319 16.08 -13.89 -20.92
CA LEU A 319 15.99 -12.56 -20.34
C LEU A 319 17.08 -12.32 -19.29
N SER A 320 17.84 -11.24 -19.48
CA SER A 320 18.77 -10.72 -18.48
C SER A 320 18.02 -10.26 -17.22
N ARG A 321 18.74 -10.16 -16.10
CA ARG A 321 18.18 -9.62 -14.86
C ARG A 321 17.59 -8.22 -15.06
N GLU A 322 18.31 -7.36 -15.75
CA GLU A 322 17.88 -5.98 -16.02
C GLU A 322 16.59 -5.94 -16.86
N GLN A 323 16.48 -6.81 -17.86
CA GLN A 323 15.26 -6.94 -18.66
C GLN A 323 14.08 -7.40 -17.80
N ARG A 324 14.27 -8.38 -16.92
CA ARG A 324 13.22 -8.84 -16.00
C ARG A 324 12.78 -7.74 -15.05
N GLU A 325 13.72 -7.00 -14.48
CA GLU A 325 13.43 -5.86 -13.60
C GLU A 325 12.63 -4.78 -14.34
N GLN A 326 12.98 -4.48 -15.60
CA GLN A 326 12.24 -3.53 -16.42
C GLN A 326 10.81 -4.02 -16.72
N VAL A 327 10.64 -5.29 -17.10
CA VAL A 327 9.33 -5.91 -17.30
C VAL A 327 8.49 -5.84 -16.03
N GLY A 328 9.05 -6.19 -14.88
CA GLY A 328 8.36 -6.10 -13.61
C GLY A 328 7.90 -4.68 -13.29
N ARG A 329 8.75 -3.67 -13.51
CA ARG A 329 8.36 -2.25 -13.35
C ARG A 329 7.22 -1.84 -14.28
N ARG A 330 7.24 -2.29 -15.54
CA ARG A 330 6.18 -2.02 -16.52
C ARG A 330 4.86 -2.69 -16.13
N ALA A 331 4.91 -3.94 -15.65
CA ALA A 331 3.74 -4.65 -15.16
C ALA A 331 3.11 -3.95 -13.94
N LYS A 332 3.93 -3.45 -13.01
CA LYS A 332 3.45 -2.63 -11.87
C LYS A 332 2.75 -1.36 -12.35
N ALA A 333 3.37 -0.66 -13.30
CA ALA A 333 2.81 0.56 -13.85
C ALA A 333 1.46 0.31 -14.55
N LEU A 334 1.27 -0.84 -15.19
CA LEU A 334 -0.01 -1.22 -15.82
C LEU A 334 -1.11 -1.47 -14.78
N LEU A 335 -0.78 -2.02 -13.61
CA LEU A 335 -1.72 -2.15 -12.49
C LEU A 335 -2.10 -0.78 -11.92
N ASP A 336 -1.16 0.13 -11.80
CA ASP A 336 -1.48 1.49 -11.35
C ASP A 336 -2.25 2.28 -12.42
N TRP A 337 -2.04 1.98 -13.70
CA TRP A 337 -2.84 2.52 -14.80
C TRP A 337 -4.30 2.06 -14.75
N GLY A 338 -4.57 0.78 -14.46
CA GLY A 338 -5.95 0.32 -14.28
C GLY A 338 -6.65 0.97 -13.08
N ARG A 339 -5.92 1.23 -11.99
CA ARG A 339 -6.42 2.02 -10.84
C ARG A 339 -6.68 3.48 -11.20
N LYS A 340 -5.83 4.08 -12.04
CA LYS A 340 -6.03 5.42 -12.61
C LYS A 340 -7.36 5.47 -13.38
N LEU A 341 -7.56 4.57 -14.34
CA LEU A 341 -8.78 4.53 -15.16
C LEU A 341 -10.05 4.34 -14.31
N TYR A 342 -9.98 3.47 -13.28
CA TYR A 342 -11.06 3.32 -12.32
C TYR A 342 -11.41 4.63 -11.59
N LEU A 343 -10.42 5.40 -11.16
CA LEU A 343 -10.65 6.68 -10.49
C LEU A 343 -11.18 7.75 -11.47
N GLU A 344 -10.72 7.76 -12.72
CA GLU A 344 -11.25 8.64 -13.76
C GLU A 344 -12.74 8.35 -14.04
N GLU A 345 -13.14 7.06 -14.07
CA GLU A 345 -14.55 6.67 -14.16
C GLU A 345 -15.38 7.19 -12.97
N LYS A 346 -14.78 7.34 -11.78
CA LYS A 346 -15.42 7.94 -10.60
C LYS A 346 -15.41 9.48 -10.61
N GLY A 347 -14.98 10.08 -11.72
CA GLY A 347 -14.98 11.51 -11.96
C GLY A 347 -13.89 12.25 -11.18
N PHE A 348 -12.71 11.66 -11.09
CA PHE A 348 -11.49 12.34 -10.63
C PHE A 348 -10.60 12.69 -11.82
N ASN A 349 -9.85 13.78 -11.71
CA ASN A 349 -8.64 13.98 -12.52
C ASN A 349 -7.50 13.21 -11.87
N VAL A 350 -6.81 12.35 -12.61
CA VAL A 350 -5.86 11.40 -12.03
C VAL A 350 -4.53 11.42 -12.76
N LYS A 351 -3.44 11.52 -11.99
CA LYS A 351 -2.08 11.39 -12.49
C LYS A 351 -1.29 10.35 -11.71
N LEU A 352 -0.35 9.73 -12.40
CA LEU A 352 0.66 8.87 -11.82
C LEU A 352 1.98 9.63 -11.82
N CYS A 353 2.71 9.60 -10.71
CA CYS A 353 4.00 10.26 -10.63
C CYS A 353 5.04 9.47 -9.86
N HIS A 354 6.32 9.69 -10.18
CA HIS A 354 7.38 9.26 -9.28
C HIS A 354 7.51 10.30 -8.17
N TYR A 355 7.03 9.96 -6.96
CA TYR A 355 6.99 10.90 -5.84
C TYR A 355 8.32 11.01 -5.10
N VAL A 356 9.19 10.00 -5.22
CA VAL A 356 10.56 10.05 -4.69
C VAL A 356 11.55 9.45 -5.70
N PRO A 357 12.84 9.77 -5.61
CA PRO A 357 13.86 9.07 -6.39
C PRO A 357 13.87 7.56 -6.10
N ILE A 358 14.19 6.76 -7.11
CA ILE A 358 14.24 5.29 -6.99
C ILE A 358 15.24 4.80 -5.93
N GLY A 359 16.29 5.59 -5.64
CA GLY A 359 17.25 5.31 -4.57
C GLY A 359 16.68 5.48 -3.15
N VAL A 360 15.57 6.22 -3.00
CA VAL A 360 14.84 6.35 -1.72
C VAL A 360 13.90 5.17 -1.51
N SER A 361 13.16 4.79 -2.56
CA SER A 361 12.28 3.63 -2.56
C SER A 361 12.22 3.04 -3.98
N PRO A 362 12.33 1.71 -4.17
CA PRO A 362 12.05 1.09 -5.46
C PRO A 362 10.56 1.12 -5.80
N GLU A 363 9.70 1.33 -4.80
CA GLU A 363 8.24 1.51 -4.92
C GLU A 363 7.96 3.00 -4.83
N ASN A 364 8.30 3.72 -5.91
CA ASN A 364 8.28 5.19 -5.94
C ASN A 364 7.15 5.79 -6.77
N VAL A 365 6.15 5.01 -7.18
CA VAL A 365 4.98 5.52 -7.90
C VAL A 365 3.89 5.93 -6.90
N CYS A 366 3.24 7.05 -7.18
CA CYS A 366 2.09 7.56 -6.44
C CYS A 366 0.91 7.79 -7.39
N ILE A 367 -0.29 7.43 -6.93
CA ILE A 367 -1.55 7.82 -7.56
C ILE A 367 -2.01 9.10 -6.87
N VAL A 368 -2.20 10.16 -7.66
CA VAL A 368 -2.79 11.42 -7.22
C VAL A 368 -4.08 11.63 -7.98
N ALA A 369 -5.20 11.66 -7.26
CA ALA A 369 -6.53 11.88 -7.82
C ALA A 369 -7.19 13.08 -7.14
N THR A 370 -7.73 14.02 -7.90
CA THR A 370 -8.39 15.23 -7.39
C THR A 370 -9.77 15.40 -8.01
N LYS A 371 -10.74 15.92 -7.26
CA LYS A 371 -12.02 16.36 -7.81
C LYS A 371 -11.80 17.68 -8.56
N MET A 372 -12.35 17.76 -9.78
CA MET A 372 -12.44 19.02 -10.52
C MET A 372 -13.33 20.04 -9.82
#